data_AF-A0A2G8KII1-F1
#
_entry.id   AF-A0A2G8KII1-F1
#
_cell.length_a   1.000
_cell.length_b   1.000
_cell.length_c   1.000
_cell.angle_alpha   90.00
_cell.angle_beta   90.00
_cell.angle_gamma   90.00
#
_symmetry.space_group_name_H-M   'P 1'
#
loop_
_entity.id
_entity.type
_entity.pdbx_description
1 polymer ?
#
loop_
_entity_poly.entity_id
_entity_poly.type
_entity_poly.pdbx_seq_one_letter_code
_entity_poly.pdbx_strand_id
1 'polypeptide(L)'
;MWISTFDNLIASRANTAAEKLNLLSQHLEGEPLTMISGYLLMQDSVAYDKARKKLHYWYGGDAVISRAFLGKLENWPKINGRDSAGLKRLSNFLDEICAAKGSIHDLGILDYPQENYKIIAKLPLYIESKWRTVIMKYNNNEGHFPSFEVFAKFIAERAEEANIPTFDCHANETVSYQYQRSSNKKSCATYSQSLSLATYAREIMNLWSASNSSRRRLTIELSGFKNGDFVLDALSRVIDPSFVRIA
;
A
#
# COMPACT_ATOMS: atom_id res chain seq x y z
N MET A 1 14.83 -13.89 -7.69
CA MET A 1 14.57 -14.46 -6.35
C MET A 1 13.92 -15.85 -6.37
N TRP A 2 12.87 -16.12 -7.17
CA TRP A 2 12.19 -17.43 -7.10
C TRP A 2 13.06 -18.62 -7.55
N ILE A 3 13.94 -18.43 -8.55
CA ILE A 3 14.81 -19.50 -9.06
C ILE A 3 15.81 -19.96 -8.01
N SER A 4 16.47 -19.03 -7.31
CA SER A 4 17.38 -19.36 -6.22
C SER A 4 16.68 -20.10 -5.08
N THR A 5 15.45 -19.70 -4.74
CA THR A 5 14.65 -20.40 -3.72
C THR A 5 14.27 -21.81 -4.19
N PHE A 6 13.84 -21.95 -5.45
CA PHE A 6 13.52 -23.24 -6.06
C PHE A 6 14.76 -24.15 -6.08
N ASP A 7 15.91 -23.63 -6.48
CA ASP A 7 17.16 -24.38 -6.55
C ASP A 7 17.57 -24.91 -5.16
N ASN A 8 17.50 -24.04 -4.16
CA ASN A 8 17.93 -24.37 -2.80
C ASN A 8 16.97 -25.32 -2.08
N LEU A 9 15.66 -25.15 -2.25
CA LEU A 9 14.66 -25.87 -1.45
C LEU A 9 14.08 -27.10 -2.16
N ILE A 10 13.92 -27.03 -3.49
CA ILE A 10 13.17 -28.02 -4.27
C ILE A 10 14.13 -28.80 -5.17
N ALA A 11 14.89 -28.12 -6.03
CA ALA A 11 15.79 -28.79 -6.97
C ALA A 11 16.93 -29.53 -6.27
N SER A 12 17.31 -29.11 -5.05
CA SER A 12 18.30 -29.78 -4.20
C SER A 12 17.87 -31.19 -3.77
N ARG A 13 16.57 -31.49 -3.80
CA ARG A 13 16.01 -32.82 -3.45
C ARG A 13 16.02 -33.80 -4.62
N ALA A 14 16.33 -33.34 -5.83
CA ALA A 14 16.30 -34.12 -7.06
C ALA A 14 17.69 -34.30 -7.65
N ASN A 15 17.99 -35.52 -8.09
CA ASN A 15 19.31 -35.88 -8.62
C ASN A 15 19.34 -35.84 -10.15
N THR A 16 18.20 -36.07 -10.81
CA THR A 16 18.11 -36.07 -12.28
C THR A 16 17.44 -34.81 -12.82
N ALA A 17 17.76 -34.45 -14.07
CA ALA A 17 17.11 -33.32 -14.73
C ALA A 17 15.61 -33.56 -14.97
N ALA A 18 15.22 -34.80 -15.24
CA ALA A 18 13.82 -35.20 -15.37
C ALA A 18 13.04 -34.96 -14.06
N GLU A 19 13.57 -35.37 -12.91
CA GLU A 19 12.98 -35.11 -11.60
C GLU A 19 12.84 -33.61 -11.33
N LYS A 20 13.90 -32.83 -11.57
CA LYS A 20 13.85 -31.37 -11.37
C LYS A 20 12.81 -30.70 -12.26
N LEU A 21 12.65 -31.17 -13.50
CA LEU A 21 11.67 -30.66 -14.45
C LEU A 21 10.24 -31.03 -14.05
N ASN A 22 10.02 -32.24 -13.50
CA ASN A 22 8.72 -32.64 -12.95
C ASN A 22 8.38 -31.89 -11.66
N LEU A 23 9.35 -31.64 -10.79
CA LEU A 23 9.14 -30.78 -9.62
C LEU A 23 8.82 -29.35 -10.06
N LEU A 24 9.49 -28.86 -11.08
CA LEU A 24 9.21 -27.54 -11.64
C LEU A 24 7.75 -27.44 -12.12
N SER A 25 7.22 -28.44 -12.83
CA SER A 25 5.82 -28.42 -13.26
C SER A 25 4.81 -28.55 -12.12
N GLN A 26 5.15 -29.26 -11.04
CA GLN A 26 4.27 -29.38 -9.85
C GLN A 26 4.08 -28.05 -9.12
N HIS A 27 5.04 -27.13 -9.23
CA HIS A 27 5.00 -25.82 -8.58
C HIS A 27 4.55 -24.69 -9.52
N LEU A 28 4.16 -25.00 -10.75
CA LEU A 28 3.67 -24.02 -11.71
C LEU A 28 2.22 -24.29 -12.04
N GLU A 29 1.42 -23.23 -12.12
CA GLU A 29 0.03 -23.31 -12.56
C GLU A 29 -0.19 -22.42 -13.78
N GLY A 30 -1.26 -22.67 -14.54
CA GLY A 30 -1.73 -21.82 -15.63
C GLY A 30 -0.73 -21.53 -16.77
N GLU A 31 -0.48 -20.26 -17.08
CA GLU A 31 0.34 -19.84 -18.24
C GLU A 31 1.81 -20.30 -18.14
N PRO A 32 2.52 -20.10 -17.01
CA PRO A 32 3.86 -20.66 -16.82
C PRO A 32 3.96 -22.17 -17.07
N LEU A 33 2.98 -22.95 -16.60
CA LEU A 33 2.95 -24.40 -16.80
C LEU A 33 2.76 -24.74 -18.29
N THR A 34 1.82 -24.07 -18.95
CA THR A 34 1.55 -24.24 -20.38
C THR A 34 2.81 -23.93 -21.19
N MET A 35 3.56 -22.92 -20.78
CA MET A 35 4.79 -22.48 -21.43
C MET A 35 5.91 -23.53 -21.42
N ILE A 36 5.95 -24.38 -20.38
CA ILE A 36 6.95 -25.44 -20.23
C ILE A 36 6.46 -26.84 -20.61
N SER A 37 5.17 -27.00 -20.89
CA SER A 37 4.54 -28.29 -21.22
C SER A 37 5.29 -29.11 -22.29
N GLY A 38 5.76 -28.46 -23.36
CA GLY A 38 6.53 -29.12 -24.41
C GLY A 38 7.90 -29.65 -23.97
N TYR A 39 8.53 -29.03 -22.96
CA TYR A 39 9.81 -29.50 -22.41
C TYR A 39 9.62 -30.74 -21.53
N LEU A 40 8.44 -30.91 -20.90
CA LEU A 40 8.15 -32.07 -20.04
C LEU A 40 8.22 -33.41 -20.79
N LEU A 41 7.95 -33.41 -22.10
CA LEU A 41 8.02 -34.61 -22.92
C LEU A 41 9.46 -35.09 -23.17
N MET A 42 10.43 -34.18 -23.12
CA MET A 42 11.83 -34.46 -23.46
C MET A 42 12.60 -35.07 -22.28
N GLN A 43 12.27 -34.67 -21.05
CA GLN A 43 12.86 -35.18 -19.80
C GLN A 43 14.41 -35.17 -19.74
N ASP A 44 15.07 -34.35 -20.55
CA ASP A 44 16.52 -34.23 -20.60
C ASP A 44 17.03 -32.94 -19.91
N SER A 45 18.36 -32.87 -19.69
CA SER A 45 18.98 -31.70 -19.06
C SER A 45 18.81 -30.42 -19.87
N VAL A 46 18.77 -30.54 -21.20
CA VAL A 46 18.66 -29.38 -22.10
C VAL A 46 17.26 -28.77 -22.02
N ALA A 47 16.23 -29.61 -21.91
CA ALA A 47 14.85 -29.23 -21.74
C ALA A 47 14.63 -28.53 -20.40
N TYR A 48 15.23 -29.04 -19.31
CA TYR A 48 15.21 -28.37 -18.01
C TYR A 48 15.83 -26.97 -18.05
N ASP A 49 17.03 -26.84 -18.61
CA ASP A 49 17.69 -25.53 -18.70
C ASP A 49 16.93 -24.55 -19.60
N LYS A 50 16.37 -25.03 -20.72
CA LYS A 50 15.53 -24.21 -21.60
C LYS A 50 14.25 -23.76 -20.90
N ALA A 51 13.57 -24.66 -20.19
CA ALA A 51 12.38 -24.32 -19.41
C ALA A 51 12.69 -23.24 -18.35
N ARG A 52 13.78 -23.40 -17.60
CA ARG A 52 14.22 -22.42 -16.60
C ARG A 52 14.57 -21.07 -17.20
N LYS A 53 15.35 -21.05 -18.28
CA LYS A 53 15.70 -19.79 -18.97
C LYS A 53 14.45 -19.07 -19.47
N LYS A 54 13.48 -19.81 -20.00
CA LYS A 54 12.22 -19.24 -20.51
C LYS A 54 11.38 -18.65 -19.37
N LEU A 55 11.21 -19.39 -18.26
CA LEU A 55 10.51 -18.88 -17.08
C LEU A 55 11.22 -17.68 -16.45
N HIS A 56 12.56 -17.71 -16.37
CA HIS A 56 13.35 -16.58 -15.90
C HIS A 56 13.10 -15.33 -16.74
N TYR A 57 13.17 -15.46 -18.08
CA TYR A 57 13.00 -14.34 -18.98
C TYR A 57 11.64 -13.64 -18.79
N TRP A 58 10.56 -14.40 -18.65
CA TRP A 58 9.21 -13.83 -18.55
C TRP A 58 8.81 -13.40 -17.13
N TYR A 59 9.31 -14.05 -16.09
CA TYR A 59 8.82 -13.84 -14.71
C TYR A 59 9.92 -13.51 -13.69
N GLY A 60 11.18 -13.76 -14.02
CA GLY A 60 12.32 -13.58 -13.12
C GLY A 60 13.30 -12.47 -13.50
N GLY A 61 13.15 -11.88 -14.69
CA GLY A 61 14.06 -10.86 -15.18
C GLY A 61 13.96 -9.55 -14.39
N ASP A 62 15.09 -8.90 -14.21
CA ASP A 62 15.22 -7.63 -13.47
C ASP A 62 14.22 -6.57 -13.96
N ALA A 63 14.04 -6.45 -15.28
CA ALA A 63 13.08 -5.54 -15.89
C ALA A 63 11.61 -5.88 -15.57
N VAL A 64 11.29 -7.16 -15.41
CA VAL A 64 9.93 -7.60 -15.04
C VAL A 64 9.67 -7.27 -13.58
N ILE A 65 10.64 -7.57 -12.72
CA ILE A 65 10.54 -7.32 -11.28
C ILE A 65 10.51 -5.82 -10.99
N SER A 66 11.38 -5.04 -11.63
CA SER A 66 11.42 -3.58 -11.48
C SER A 66 10.10 -2.96 -11.93
N ARG A 67 9.56 -3.39 -13.08
CA ARG A 67 8.23 -2.95 -13.54
C ARG A 67 7.12 -3.29 -12.55
N ALA A 68 7.15 -4.46 -11.92
CA ALA A 68 6.16 -4.84 -10.91
C ALA A 68 6.22 -3.91 -9.67
N PHE A 69 7.43 -3.62 -9.18
CA PHE A 69 7.61 -2.65 -8.08
C PHE A 69 7.13 -1.25 -8.45
N LEU A 70 7.54 -0.75 -9.62
CA LEU A 70 7.15 0.58 -10.11
C LEU A 70 5.64 0.66 -10.35
N GLY A 71 5.03 -0.35 -10.95
CA GLY A 71 3.59 -0.41 -11.17
C GLY A 71 2.80 -0.44 -9.87
N LYS A 72 3.31 -1.13 -8.83
CA LYS A 72 2.71 -1.12 -7.50
C LYS A 72 2.86 0.24 -6.80
N LEU A 73 4.00 0.92 -6.96
CA LEU A 73 4.17 2.30 -6.50
C LEU A 73 3.24 3.27 -7.23
N GLU A 74 3.07 3.11 -8.54
CA GLU A 74 2.21 3.96 -9.38
C GLU A 74 0.72 3.78 -9.06
N ASN A 75 0.29 2.56 -8.73
CA ASN A 75 -1.09 2.27 -8.34
C ASN A 75 -1.32 2.33 -6.82
N TRP A 76 -0.31 2.72 -6.05
CA TRP A 76 -0.43 2.83 -4.59
C TRP A 76 -1.60 3.74 -4.18
N PRO A 77 -2.48 3.32 -3.26
CA PRO A 77 -3.64 4.09 -2.85
C PRO A 77 -3.23 5.39 -2.15
N LYS A 78 -4.07 6.43 -2.26
CA LYS A 78 -3.86 7.68 -1.55
C LYS A 78 -4.01 7.46 -0.04
N ILE A 79 -3.01 7.89 0.73
CA ILE A 79 -2.99 7.76 2.18
C ILE A 79 -3.57 9.04 2.79
N ASN A 80 -4.59 8.88 3.62
CA ASN A 80 -5.22 9.98 4.34
C ASN A 80 -4.44 10.32 5.62
N GLY A 81 -4.59 11.55 6.13
CA GLY A 81 -3.86 11.99 7.33
C GLY A 81 -4.18 11.24 8.63
N ARG A 82 -5.21 10.38 8.62
CA ARG A 82 -5.56 9.50 9.75
C ARG A 82 -5.23 8.02 9.48
N ASP A 83 -4.70 7.69 8.32
CA ASP A 83 -4.41 6.32 7.90
C ASP A 83 -2.96 5.93 8.29
N SER A 84 -2.74 5.74 9.59
CA SER A 84 -1.45 5.31 10.15
C SER A 84 -1.04 3.93 9.64
N ALA A 85 -2.00 3.03 9.45
CA ALA A 85 -1.79 1.70 8.90
C ALA A 85 -1.34 1.73 7.43
N GLY A 86 -1.98 2.57 6.59
CA GLY A 86 -1.56 2.78 5.20
C GLY A 86 -0.15 3.34 5.08
N LEU A 87 0.22 4.28 5.96
CA LEU A 87 1.58 4.82 6.04
C LEU A 87 2.61 3.74 6.42
N LYS A 88 2.27 2.87 7.38
CA LYS A 88 3.11 1.71 7.76
C LYS A 88 3.28 0.71 6.61
N ARG A 89 2.21 0.42 5.86
CA ARG A 89 2.30 -0.46 4.68
C ARG A 89 3.21 0.13 3.60
N LEU A 90 3.10 1.44 3.35
CA LEU A 90 3.98 2.11 2.39
C LEU A 90 5.44 2.06 2.86
N SER A 91 5.70 2.38 4.13
CA SER A 91 7.04 2.32 4.70
C SER A 91 7.69 0.94 4.52
N ASN A 92 6.98 -0.14 4.87
CA ASN A 92 7.49 -1.50 4.66
C ASN A 92 7.78 -1.78 3.18
N PHE A 93 6.93 -1.30 2.27
CA PHE A 93 7.12 -1.52 0.85
C PHE A 93 8.32 -0.74 0.28
N LEU A 94 8.57 0.48 0.75
CA LEU A 94 9.76 1.23 0.38
C LEU A 94 11.04 0.54 0.88
N ASP A 95 11.00 -0.07 2.07
CA ASP A 95 12.10 -0.88 2.60
C ASP A 95 12.36 -2.14 1.77
N GLU A 96 11.30 -2.86 1.36
CA GLU A 96 11.40 -3.99 0.42
C GLU A 96 12.08 -3.58 -0.90
N ILE A 97 11.76 -2.39 -1.42
CA ILE A 97 12.38 -1.85 -2.62
C ILE A 97 13.86 -1.52 -2.38
N CYS A 98 14.23 -0.91 -1.25
CA CYS A 98 15.63 -0.66 -0.91
C CYS A 98 16.44 -1.97 -0.87
N ALA A 99 15.90 -3.02 -0.26
CA ALA A 99 16.53 -4.33 -0.25
C ALA A 99 16.69 -4.92 -1.66
N ALA A 100 15.67 -4.76 -2.52
CA ALA A 100 15.70 -5.25 -3.91
C ALA A 100 16.67 -4.45 -4.80
N LYS A 101 16.82 -3.14 -4.57
CA LYS A 101 17.69 -2.22 -5.32
C LYS A 101 19.17 -2.64 -5.24
N GLY A 102 19.59 -3.33 -4.17
CA GLY A 102 20.93 -3.90 -4.07
C GLY A 102 21.23 -5.01 -5.10
N SER A 103 20.21 -5.65 -5.67
CA SER A 103 20.35 -6.68 -6.70
C SER A 103 19.84 -6.26 -8.08
N ILE A 104 18.88 -5.33 -8.14
CA ILE A 104 18.18 -4.93 -9.38
C ILE A 104 18.55 -3.49 -9.74
N HIS A 105 19.43 -3.33 -10.74
CA HIS A 105 19.90 -2.02 -11.18
C HIS A 105 18.79 -1.10 -11.70
N ASP A 106 17.75 -1.66 -12.33
CA ASP A 106 16.63 -0.89 -12.91
C ASP A 106 15.84 -0.08 -11.85
N LEU A 107 15.91 -0.46 -10.57
CA LEU A 107 15.34 0.31 -9.46
C LEU A 107 16.14 1.60 -9.16
N GLY A 108 17.28 1.81 -9.83
CA GLY A 108 18.03 3.07 -9.91
C GLY A 108 17.15 4.28 -10.23
N ILE A 109 16.12 4.09 -11.05
CA ILE A 109 15.22 5.17 -11.48
C ILE A 109 14.51 5.89 -10.31
N LEU A 110 14.36 5.22 -9.16
CA LEU A 110 13.69 5.80 -8.00
C LEU A 110 14.49 6.92 -7.30
N ASP A 111 15.78 7.08 -7.62
CA ASP A 111 16.59 8.20 -7.11
C ASP A 111 16.29 9.52 -7.81
N TYR A 112 15.56 9.49 -8.94
CA TYR A 112 15.20 10.72 -9.63
C TYR A 112 14.11 11.49 -8.88
N PRO A 113 14.21 12.84 -8.80
CA PRO A 113 13.21 13.67 -8.10
C PRO A 113 11.77 13.47 -8.59
N GLN A 114 11.59 13.14 -9.87
CA GLN A 114 10.27 12.91 -10.47
C GLN A 114 9.58 11.67 -9.90
N GLU A 115 10.33 10.58 -9.70
CA GLU A 115 9.78 9.35 -9.10
C GLU A 115 9.46 9.56 -7.62
N ASN A 116 10.32 10.29 -6.90
CA ASN A 116 10.03 10.70 -5.54
C ASN A 116 8.73 11.52 -5.43
N TYR A 117 8.52 12.46 -6.36
CA TYR A 117 7.31 13.28 -6.41
C TYR A 117 6.03 12.46 -6.60
N LYS A 118 6.06 11.42 -7.44
CA LYS A 118 4.90 10.53 -7.64
C LYS A 118 4.47 9.83 -6.34
N ILE A 119 5.44 9.51 -5.47
CA ILE A 119 5.16 8.87 -4.19
C ILE A 119 4.65 9.90 -3.17
N ILE A 120 5.32 11.06 -3.04
CA ILE A 120 4.93 12.08 -2.06
C ILE A 120 3.54 12.67 -2.35
N ALA A 121 3.13 12.75 -3.63
CA ALA A 121 1.80 13.23 -4.02
C ALA A 121 0.64 12.35 -3.50
N LYS A 122 0.94 11.11 -3.10
CA LYS A 122 -0.02 10.16 -2.52
C LYS A 122 -0.16 10.28 -1.02
N LEU A 123 0.70 11.07 -0.40
CA LEU A 123 0.78 11.24 1.05
C LEU A 123 0.02 12.50 1.50
N PRO A 124 -0.32 12.59 2.79
CA PRO A 124 -0.89 13.79 3.37
C PRO A 124 0.04 15.01 3.24
N LEU A 125 -0.55 16.20 3.05
CA LEU A 125 0.18 17.46 2.88
C LEU A 125 1.17 17.77 4.01
N TYR A 126 0.90 17.35 5.24
CA TYR A 126 1.82 17.57 6.36
C TYR A 126 3.12 16.76 6.22
N ILE A 127 3.06 15.56 5.63
CA ILE A 127 4.25 14.74 5.33
C ILE A 127 5.02 15.36 4.17
N GLU A 128 4.31 15.79 3.12
CA GLU A 128 4.92 16.50 1.99
C GLU A 128 5.66 17.77 2.44
N SER A 129 5.05 18.58 3.30
CA SER A 129 5.69 19.79 3.84
C SER A 129 6.96 19.47 4.63
N LYS A 130 6.92 18.45 5.52
CA LYS A 130 8.11 17.97 6.23
C LYS A 130 9.19 17.49 5.26
N TRP A 131 8.81 16.76 4.21
CA TRP A 131 9.75 16.26 3.20
C TRP A 131 10.43 17.39 2.43
N ARG A 132 9.69 18.44 2.06
CA ARG A 132 10.27 19.66 1.43
C ARG A 132 11.34 20.31 2.30
N THR A 133 11.12 20.34 3.63
CA THR A 133 12.15 20.83 4.56
C THR A 133 13.40 19.95 4.57
N VAL A 134 13.23 18.62 4.48
CA VAL A 134 14.35 17.68 4.38
C VAL A 134 15.12 17.89 3.08
N ILE A 135 14.43 17.97 1.93
CA ILE A 135 15.07 18.25 0.62
C ILE A 135 15.87 19.55 0.67
N MET A 136 15.30 20.63 1.19
CA MET A 136 15.98 21.92 1.30
C MET A 136 17.27 21.81 2.13
N LYS A 137 17.20 21.17 3.30
CA LYS A 137 18.38 20.96 4.16
C LYS A 137 19.44 20.09 3.49
N TYR A 138 19.00 19.00 2.86
CA TYR A 138 19.89 18.07 2.17
C TYR A 138 20.60 18.74 1.00
N ASN A 139 19.87 19.50 0.19
CA ASN A 139 20.42 20.23 -0.95
C ASN A 139 21.41 21.32 -0.52
N ASN A 140 21.18 21.99 0.62
CA ASN A 140 22.13 22.97 1.16
C ASN A 140 23.42 22.32 1.69
N ASN A 141 23.35 21.08 2.17
CA ASN A 141 24.49 20.39 2.79
C ASN A 141 25.30 19.58 1.77
N GLU A 142 24.64 18.85 0.88
CA GLU A 142 25.26 17.90 -0.07
C GLU A 142 25.24 18.39 -1.52
N GLY A 143 24.47 19.44 -1.85
CA GLY A 143 24.42 20.01 -3.19
C GLY A 143 23.64 19.20 -4.22
N HIS A 144 22.91 18.15 -3.80
CA HIS A 144 22.07 17.35 -4.69
C HIS A 144 20.77 16.90 -3.99
N PHE A 145 19.88 16.30 -4.78
CA PHE A 145 18.61 15.74 -4.28
C PHE A 145 18.87 14.49 -3.41
N PRO A 146 18.08 14.25 -2.34
CA PRO A 146 18.21 13.05 -1.52
C PRO A 146 18.01 11.76 -2.32
N SER A 147 18.77 10.71 -2.02
CA SER A 147 18.54 9.38 -2.62
C SER A 147 17.21 8.78 -2.18
N PHE A 148 16.78 7.73 -2.89
CA PHE A 148 15.59 6.97 -2.52
C PHE A 148 15.70 6.38 -1.11
N GLU A 149 16.88 5.95 -0.67
CA GLU A 149 17.10 5.40 0.68
C GLU A 149 16.85 6.45 1.77
N VAL A 150 17.30 7.68 1.56
CA VAL A 150 17.04 8.80 2.49
C VAL A 150 15.54 9.08 2.56
N PHE A 151 14.84 9.02 1.43
CA PHE A 151 13.40 9.15 1.39
C PHE A 151 12.67 8.00 2.10
N ALA A 152 13.07 6.75 1.85
CA ALA A 152 12.49 5.58 2.51
C ALA A 152 12.65 5.65 4.02
N LYS A 153 13.84 6.05 4.51
CA LYS A 153 14.10 6.30 5.93
C LYS A 153 13.21 7.40 6.49
N PHE A 154 13.07 8.52 5.78
CA PHE A 154 12.17 9.60 6.19
C PHE A 154 10.73 9.11 6.35
N ILE A 155 10.21 8.31 5.41
CA ILE A 155 8.85 7.75 5.49
C ILE A 155 8.73 6.75 6.64
N ALA A 156 9.76 5.93 6.89
CA ALA A 156 9.80 5.02 8.02
C ALA A 156 9.67 5.75 9.36
N GLU A 157 10.43 6.81 9.58
CA GLU A 157 10.32 7.63 10.79
C GLU A 157 8.91 8.25 10.95
N ARG A 158 8.30 8.72 9.85
CA ARG A 158 6.92 9.26 9.90
C ARG A 158 5.89 8.17 10.18
N ALA A 159 6.11 6.96 9.67
CA ALA A 159 5.27 5.81 9.96
C ALA A 159 5.40 5.39 11.43
N GLU A 160 6.60 5.34 11.98
CA GLU A 160 6.85 5.09 13.40
C GLU A 160 6.18 6.14 14.28
N GLU A 161 6.35 7.44 13.97
CA GLU A 161 5.67 8.55 14.66
C GLU A 161 4.15 8.41 14.66
N ALA A 162 3.56 7.99 13.53
CA ALA A 162 2.11 7.86 13.38
C ALA A 162 1.54 6.58 14.04
N ASN A 163 2.38 5.58 14.31
CA ASN A 163 1.98 4.29 14.87
C ASN A 163 2.49 4.11 16.32
N ILE A 164 2.84 5.20 17.03
CA ILE A 164 3.23 5.14 18.44
C ILE A 164 2.02 4.65 19.26
N PRO A 165 2.09 3.48 19.93
CA PRO A 165 0.93 2.87 20.60
C PRO A 165 0.31 3.74 21.68
N THR A 166 1.11 4.58 22.34
CA THR A 166 0.63 5.48 23.40
C THR A 166 -0.26 6.61 22.88
N PHE A 167 -0.19 6.91 21.59
CA PHE A 167 -1.01 7.92 20.91
C PHE A 167 -2.03 7.29 19.96
N ASP A 168 -2.25 5.98 20.06
CA ASP A 168 -3.27 5.25 19.29
C ASP A 168 -4.67 5.49 19.90
N CYS A 169 -5.03 6.77 20.08
CA CYS A 169 -6.22 7.14 20.83
C CYS A 169 -7.52 7.09 20.00
N HIS A 170 -7.48 6.80 18.69
CA HIS A 170 -8.67 6.89 17.83
C HIS A 170 -8.76 5.86 16.69
N ALA A 171 -8.24 4.64 16.86
CA ALA A 171 -8.36 3.62 15.82
C ALA A 171 -9.65 2.77 15.94
N ASN A 172 -10.20 2.57 17.13
CA ASN A 172 -11.45 1.80 17.32
C ASN A 172 -12.29 2.39 18.46
N GLU A 173 -13.61 2.46 18.27
CA GLU A 173 -14.67 2.94 19.17
C GLU A 173 -15.09 4.42 19.06
N THR A 174 -16.04 4.63 18.14
CA THR A 174 -17.30 5.32 18.46
C THR A 174 -17.95 4.73 19.72
N VAL A 175 -17.42 5.06 20.89
CA VAL A 175 -18.21 5.06 22.13
C VAL A 175 -18.42 6.51 22.49
N SER A 176 -19.69 6.90 22.50
CA SER A 176 -20.17 8.21 22.92
C SER A 176 -19.79 8.47 24.38
N TYR A 177 -18.60 9.02 24.62
CA TYR A 177 -18.32 9.71 25.88
C TYR A 177 -18.79 11.15 25.74
N GLN A 178 -20.04 11.37 26.16
CA GLN A 178 -20.56 12.70 26.45
C GLN A 178 -19.72 13.30 27.59
N TYR A 179 -18.68 14.04 27.25
CA TYR A 179 -18.05 14.94 28.19
C TYR A 179 -19.03 16.09 28.45
N GLN A 180 -19.79 16.00 29.54
CA GLN A 180 -20.50 17.14 30.11
C GLN A 180 -19.46 18.20 30.42
N ARG A 181 -19.37 19.21 29.56
CA ARG A 181 -18.68 20.46 29.87
C ARG A 181 -19.53 21.17 30.94
N SER A 182 -19.31 20.81 32.20
CA SER A 182 -19.68 21.65 33.34
C SER A 182 -18.74 22.86 33.30
N SER A 183 -19.11 23.84 32.48
CA SER A 183 -18.46 25.14 32.42
C SER A 183 -18.79 25.91 33.70
N ASN A 184 -18.00 25.69 34.74
CA ASN A 184 -17.96 26.55 35.92
C ASN A 184 -17.11 27.79 35.56
N LYS A 185 -17.67 28.69 34.75
CA LYS A 185 -17.08 30.02 34.52
C LYS A 185 -17.45 30.90 35.71
N LYS A 186 -16.47 31.12 36.59
CA LYS A 186 -16.48 32.26 37.51
C LYS A 186 -16.48 33.56 36.70
N SER A 187 -17.21 34.52 37.22
CA SER A 187 -17.68 35.76 36.61
C SER A 187 -16.60 36.65 35.98
N CYS A 188 -16.99 37.37 34.94
CA CYS A 188 -16.74 38.80 34.85
C CYS A 188 -17.92 39.45 34.11
N ALA A 189 -18.64 40.34 34.80
CA ALA A 189 -19.70 41.15 34.23
C ALA A 189 -19.10 42.41 33.58
N THR A 190 -19.66 42.87 32.46
CA THR A 190 -20.24 44.22 32.27
C THR A 190 -20.37 44.57 30.76
N TYR A 191 -21.63 44.84 30.36
CA TYR A 191 -22.18 45.70 29.28
C TYR A 191 -21.58 45.73 27.84
N SER A 192 -22.42 45.41 26.84
CA SER A 192 -23.07 46.39 25.94
C SER A 192 -23.93 45.71 24.85
N GLN A 193 -24.97 46.42 24.39
CA GLN A 193 -26.08 45.98 23.54
C GLN A 193 -25.67 45.56 22.11
N SER A 194 -26.25 44.47 21.58
CA SER A 194 -26.58 44.33 20.15
C SER A 194 -27.61 43.20 19.91
N LEU A 195 -28.53 43.44 18.97
CA LEU A 195 -29.70 42.61 18.66
C LEU A 195 -29.33 41.18 18.19
N SER A 196 -30.13 40.18 18.58
CA SER A 196 -29.82 38.77 18.36
C SER A 196 -30.03 38.31 16.91
N LEU A 197 -28.97 37.73 16.31
CA LEU A 197 -28.99 36.91 15.09
C LEU A 197 -29.94 35.70 15.17
N ALA A 198 -30.38 35.34 16.38
CA ALA A 198 -31.28 34.20 16.62
C ALA A 198 -32.73 34.47 16.16
N THR A 199 -33.13 35.74 16.03
CA THR A 199 -34.45 36.10 15.50
C THR A 199 -34.49 35.93 13.98
N TYR A 200 -33.42 36.35 13.28
CA TYR A 200 -33.29 36.23 11.82
C TYR A 200 -33.13 34.78 11.36
N ALA A 201 -32.45 33.94 12.16
CA ALA A 201 -32.25 32.53 11.85
C ALA A 201 -33.55 31.68 11.94
N ARG A 202 -34.52 32.07 12.79
CA ARG A 202 -35.82 31.38 12.89
C ARG A 202 -36.71 31.64 11.68
N GLU A 203 -36.61 32.82 11.08
CA GLU A 203 -37.41 33.21 9.92
C GLU A 203 -36.94 32.49 8.65
N ILE A 204 -35.62 32.29 8.50
CA ILE A 204 -35.06 31.55 7.35
C ILE A 204 -35.31 30.02 7.45
N MET A 205 -35.33 29.43 8.65
CA MET A 205 -35.65 28.00 8.80
C MET A 205 -37.13 27.67 8.57
N ASN A 206 -38.05 28.60 8.88
CA ASN A 206 -39.47 28.42 8.61
C ASN A 206 -39.83 28.57 7.12
N LEU A 207 -39.01 29.28 6.34
CA LEU A 207 -39.17 29.40 4.89
C LEU A 207 -38.59 28.19 4.12
N TRP A 208 -37.59 27.51 4.67
CA TRP A 208 -36.98 26.32 4.05
C TRP A 208 -37.82 25.04 4.27
N SER A 209 -38.54 24.94 5.39
CA SER A 209 -39.42 23.81 5.71
C SER A 209 -40.74 23.81 4.92
N ALA A 210 -41.15 24.96 4.35
CA ALA A 210 -42.36 25.10 3.54
C ALA A 210 -42.20 24.66 2.07
N SER A 211 -40.97 24.44 1.59
CA SER A 211 -40.69 24.21 0.15
C SER A 211 -40.33 22.76 -0.24
N ASN A 212 -40.27 21.81 0.71
CA ASN A 212 -39.85 20.43 0.41
C ASN A 212 -40.87 19.33 0.78
N SER A 213 -42.15 19.70 0.88
CA SER A 213 -43.27 18.77 1.15
C SER A 213 -43.66 17.85 -0.04
N SER A 214 -42.87 17.79 -1.11
CA SER A 214 -43.19 16.97 -2.29
C SER A 214 -41.97 16.21 -2.81
N ARG A 215 -41.56 15.15 -2.08
CA ARG A 215 -40.93 13.91 -2.61
C ARG A 215 -40.63 12.92 -1.49
N ARG A 216 -41.65 12.14 -1.10
CA ARG A 216 -41.47 10.82 -0.46
C ARG A 216 -42.31 9.79 -1.24
N ARG A 217 -41.64 8.82 -1.87
CA ARG A 217 -42.11 7.44 -2.14
C ARG A 217 -40.87 6.57 -2.43
N LEU A 218 -40.43 5.79 -1.43
CA LEU A 218 -40.56 4.30 -1.29
C LEU A 218 -39.60 3.53 -2.22
N THR A 219 -38.44 3.02 -1.77
CA THR A 219 -38.13 1.71 -1.11
C THR A 219 -38.74 0.45 -1.72
N ILE A 220 -37.85 -0.42 -2.23
CA ILE A 220 -37.91 -1.91 -2.32
C ILE A 220 -36.42 -2.35 -2.23
N GLU A 221 -35.90 -3.00 -1.17
CA GLU A 221 -35.87 -4.47 -0.88
C GLU A 221 -35.26 -5.31 -2.04
N LEU A 222 -34.34 -6.27 -1.93
CA LEU A 222 -33.97 -7.28 -0.91
C LEU A 222 -32.64 -7.98 -1.32
N SER A 223 -31.93 -8.53 -0.32
CA SER A 223 -31.08 -9.77 -0.30
C SER A 223 -29.93 -9.94 -1.32
N GLY A 224 -28.73 -10.46 -1.03
CA GLY A 224 -28.23 -11.29 0.07
C GLY A 224 -27.30 -12.37 -0.52
N PHE A 225 -26.11 -12.59 0.07
CA PHE A 225 -25.28 -13.83 0.10
C PHE A 225 -23.88 -13.45 0.65
N LYS A 226 -23.55 -13.67 1.92
CA LYS A 226 -22.92 -14.88 2.50
C LYS A 226 -21.72 -15.42 1.70
N ASN A 227 -20.49 -15.12 2.15
CA ASN A 227 -19.58 -16.07 2.80
C ASN A 227 -18.15 -15.54 2.90
N GLY A 228 -17.57 -15.61 4.10
CA GLY A 228 -16.19 -16.09 4.26
C GLY A 228 -15.06 -15.07 4.34
N ASP A 229 -15.18 -14.07 5.21
CA ASP A 229 -13.98 -13.47 5.82
C ASP A 229 -13.39 -14.48 6.81
N PHE A 230 -12.31 -15.14 6.42
CA PHE A 230 -11.16 -15.50 7.25
C PHE A 230 -10.11 -16.17 6.35
N VAL A 231 -8.84 -15.82 6.54
CA VAL A 231 -7.64 -16.33 5.82
C VAL A 231 -7.22 -15.62 4.53
N LEU A 232 -6.98 -14.29 4.54
CA LEU A 232 -6.13 -13.61 3.54
C LEU A 232 -5.45 -12.33 4.10
N ASP A 233 -4.69 -12.44 5.19
CA ASP A 233 -3.87 -11.29 5.68
C ASP A 233 -2.38 -11.58 5.87
N ALA A 234 -1.91 -12.79 5.55
CA ALA A 234 -0.49 -13.16 5.73
C ALA A 234 0.30 -13.41 4.43
N LEU A 235 -0.32 -13.32 3.24
CA LEU A 235 0.31 -13.74 1.97
C LEU A 235 0.38 -12.66 0.86
N SER A 236 0.15 -11.38 1.20
CA SER A 236 0.13 -10.26 0.21
C SER A 236 1.51 -9.59 -0.04
N ARG A 237 2.58 -10.08 0.59
CA ARG A 237 3.91 -9.47 0.44
C ARG A 237 4.79 -10.32 -0.49
N VAL A 238 4.90 -9.85 -1.73
CA VAL A 238 6.10 -9.84 -2.60
C VAL A 238 5.90 -10.37 -4.03
N ILE A 239 4.94 -11.23 -4.38
CA ILE A 239 4.78 -11.66 -5.79
C ILE A 239 3.30 -11.84 -6.14
N ASP A 240 2.91 -11.35 -7.33
CA ASP A 240 1.60 -11.52 -7.96
C ASP A 240 1.10 -12.99 -7.86
N PRO A 241 -0.03 -13.28 -7.17
CA PRO A 241 -0.40 -14.63 -6.75
C PRO A 241 -1.27 -15.42 -7.75
N SER A 242 -1.27 -15.11 -9.04
CA SER A 242 -2.07 -15.87 -10.01
C SER A 242 -1.45 -17.17 -10.52
N PHE A 243 -0.20 -17.55 -10.14
CA PHE A 243 0.46 -18.69 -10.79
C PHE A 243 1.38 -19.61 -9.96
N VAL A 244 1.53 -19.43 -8.64
CA VAL A 244 2.38 -20.35 -7.84
C VAL A 244 1.72 -20.65 -6.49
N ARG A 245 1.15 -21.84 -6.35
CA ARG A 245 0.83 -22.44 -5.04
C ARG A 245 2.11 -23.01 -4.43
N ILE A 246 2.53 -22.45 -3.28
CA ILE A 246 3.46 -23.13 -2.36
C ILE A 246 2.59 -23.73 -1.27
N ALA A 247 2.47 -25.06 -1.28
CA ALA A 247 1.91 -25.85 -0.18
C ALA A 247 2.96 -26.04 0.92
#